data_AF-A0A2K3P8F9-F1
#
_entry.id   AF-A0A2K3P8F9-F1
#
_cell.length_a   1.000
_cell.length_b   1.000
_cell.length_c   1.000
_cell.angle_alpha   90.00
_cell.angle_beta   90.00
_cell.angle_gamma   90.00
#
_symmetry.space_group_name_H-M   'P 1'
#
loop_
_entity.id
_entity.type
_entity.pdbx_description
1 polymer ?
#
loop_
_entity_poly.entity_id
_entity_poly.type
_entity_poly.pdbx_seq_one_letter_code
_entity_poly.pdbx_strand_id
1 'polypeptide(L)'
;MRNHSFDVYQIELSAPSLCAFSFMGIPYQKFHGSSLSSVELVNIDAEMLANYSEPPLVLLSWLSDLPNIKSLTVSASTLQVLSFVPDILKDKLLSASLMRSLKSLKVKLKPLSYGLSLALKIVNLEKELKARFEPSSLIPDGILDLLLRNSPSADVDIVECSRSLLL
;
A
#
# COMPACT_ATOMS: atom_id res chain seq x y z
N MET A 1 4.01 -14.61 24.82
CA MET A 1 3.91 -13.66 23.69
C MET A 1 2.90 -12.60 24.09
N ARG A 2 3.29 -11.32 24.18
CA ARG A 2 2.33 -10.26 24.52
C ARG A 2 1.51 -9.95 23.26
N ASN A 3 0.22 -10.27 23.28
CA ASN A 3 -0.76 -9.79 22.30
C ASN A 3 -0.91 -8.28 22.49
N HIS A 4 -0.03 -7.50 21.88
CA HIS A 4 -0.30 -6.10 21.64
C HIS A 4 -1.24 -6.04 20.44
N SER A 5 -2.53 -6.30 20.68
CA SER A 5 -3.59 -5.88 19.78
C SER A 5 -3.53 -4.36 19.79
N PHE A 6 -2.95 -3.75 18.76
CA PHE A 6 -3.11 -2.33 18.55
C PHE A 6 -4.51 -2.13 18.03
N ASP A 7 -5.30 -1.34 18.75
CA ASP A 7 -6.66 -1.05 18.36
C ASP A 7 -6.63 -0.41 16.98
N VAL A 8 -7.30 -1.05 16.02
CA VAL A 8 -7.57 -0.44 14.73
C VAL A 8 -8.58 0.67 14.98
N TYR A 9 -8.15 1.91 14.80
CA TYR A 9 -9.01 3.06 15.03
C TYR A 9 -9.90 3.30 13.81
N GLN A 10 -11.13 3.74 14.04
CA GLN A 10 -11.98 4.24 12.97
C GLN A 10 -11.80 5.75 12.87
N ILE A 11 -11.68 6.26 11.65
CA ILE A 11 -11.67 7.69 11.36
C ILE A 11 -12.84 8.00 10.44
N GLU A 12 -13.68 8.93 10.87
CA GLU A 12 -14.68 9.56 10.01
C GLU A 12 -14.15 10.90 9.51
N LEU A 13 -14.26 11.14 8.21
CA LEU A 13 -13.85 12.38 7.57
C LEU A 13 -15.10 13.05 6.96
N SER A 14 -15.59 14.11 7.60
CA SER A 14 -16.69 14.93 7.06
C SER A 14 -16.17 16.04 6.13
N ALA A 15 -15.45 15.65 5.09
CA ALA A 15 -14.78 16.56 4.16
C ALA A 15 -15.21 16.30 2.70
N PRO A 16 -16.42 16.72 2.29
CA PRO A 16 -17.03 16.36 1.01
C PRO A 16 -16.32 16.95 -0.22
N SER A 17 -15.40 17.89 -0.01
CA SER A 17 -14.59 18.52 -1.06
C SER A 17 -13.11 18.15 -0.97
N LEU A 18 -12.75 17.16 -0.15
CA LEU A 18 -11.37 16.70 -0.04
C LEU A 18 -10.96 16.07 -1.38
N CYS A 19 -10.02 16.71 -2.08
CA CYS A 19 -9.56 16.26 -3.39
C CYS A 19 -8.27 15.43 -3.33
N ALA A 20 -7.49 15.58 -2.26
CA ALA A 20 -6.22 14.95 -2.07
C ALA A 20 -6.13 14.28 -0.70
N PHE A 21 -5.56 13.07 -0.67
CA PHE A 21 -5.26 12.32 0.54
C PHE A 21 -3.78 11.96 0.55
N SER A 22 -3.09 12.25 1.66
CA SER A 22 -1.69 11.90 1.84
C SER A 22 -1.49 11.23 3.19
N PHE A 23 -0.76 10.12 3.21
CA PHE A 23 -0.42 9.39 4.41
C PHE A 23 1.05 8.99 4.42
N MET A 24 1.67 9.09 5.60
CA MET A 24 3.02 8.60 5.87
C MET A 24 3.04 7.91 7.24
N GLY A 25 3.52 6.67 7.31
CA GLY A 25 3.66 5.92 8.57
C GLY A 25 3.12 4.51 8.49
N ILE A 26 2.68 3.96 9.62
CA ILE A 26 2.09 2.62 9.68
C ILE A 26 0.55 2.74 9.72
N PRO A 27 -0.17 2.15 8.74
CA PRO A 27 -1.62 2.29 8.66
C PRO A 27 -2.32 1.46 9.75
N TYR A 28 -2.97 2.16 10.69
CA TYR A 28 -3.78 1.56 11.76
C TYR A 28 -5.20 2.13 11.84
N GLN A 29 -5.56 2.99 10.88
CA GLN A 29 -6.83 3.72 10.88
C GLN A 29 -7.69 3.25 9.71
N LYS A 30 -8.92 2.81 9.93
CA LYS A 30 -9.87 2.50 8.84
C LYS A 30 -10.82 3.66 8.64
N PHE A 31 -11.18 3.97 7.40
CA PHE A 31 -12.22 4.96 7.14
C PHE A 31 -13.57 4.43 7.57
N HIS A 32 -14.38 5.31 8.15
CA HIS A 32 -15.77 5.08 8.49
C HIS A 32 -16.63 6.19 7.88
N GLY A 33 -17.85 5.85 7.48
CA GLY A 33 -18.77 6.78 6.81
C GLY A 33 -18.57 6.89 5.29
N SER A 34 -19.48 7.61 4.63
CA SER A 34 -19.56 7.71 3.18
C SER A 34 -19.19 9.11 2.70
N SER A 35 -17.95 9.33 2.25
CA SER A 35 -17.62 10.18 1.07
C SER A 35 -16.14 10.55 1.02
N LEU A 36 -15.31 9.62 0.54
CA LEU A 36 -14.01 10.00 -0.06
C LEU A 36 -14.06 9.89 -1.59
N SER A 37 -15.25 9.96 -2.17
CA SER A 37 -15.47 9.94 -3.62
C SER A 37 -14.94 11.19 -4.33
N SER A 38 -14.74 12.30 -3.62
CA SER A 38 -14.11 13.51 -4.16
C SER A 38 -12.58 13.39 -4.25
N VAL A 39 -11.97 12.40 -3.60
CA VAL A 39 -10.52 12.23 -3.58
C VAL A 39 -10.05 11.64 -4.90
N GLU A 40 -9.22 12.40 -5.61
CA GLU A 40 -8.65 12.02 -6.90
C GLU A 40 -7.15 11.80 -6.84
N LEU A 41 -6.47 12.45 -5.88
CA LEU A 41 -5.02 12.43 -5.70
C LEU A 41 -4.68 11.71 -4.40
N VAL A 42 -3.98 10.58 -4.49
CA VAL A 42 -3.63 9.76 -3.33
C VAL A 42 -2.13 9.58 -3.28
N ASN A 43 -1.51 9.88 -2.14
CA ASN A 43 -0.09 9.68 -1.89
C ASN A 43 0.11 8.87 -0.60
N ILE A 44 0.58 7.63 -0.72
CA ILE A 44 0.72 6.73 0.42
C ILE A 44 2.17 6.28 0.55
N ASP A 45 2.75 6.64 1.68
CA ASP A 45 4.03 6.13 2.14
C ASP A 45 3.85 5.28 3.40
N ALA A 46 3.49 4.00 3.19
CA ALA A 46 3.18 3.06 4.24
C ALA A 46 4.41 2.21 4.62
N GLU A 47 4.51 1.92 5.90
CA GLU A 47 5.49 1.04 6.52
C GLU A 47 4.76 -0.06 7.33
N MET A 48 5.51 -1.07 7.76
CA MET A 48 5.00 -2.12 8.65
C MET A 48 6.13 -2.64 9.53
N LEU A 49 5.77 -3.10 10.73
CA LEU A 49 6.68 -3.79 11.64
C LEU A 49 6.38 -5.30 11.61
N ALA A 50 7.40 -6.13 11.85
CA ALA A 50 7.34 -7.59 11.69
C ALA A 50 6.26 -8.32 12.52
N ASN A 51 5.77 -7.71 13.61
CA ASN A 51 4.80 -8.32 14.51
C ASN A 51 3.33 -7.91 14.22
N TYR A 52 3.05 -7.29 13.08
CA TYR A 52 1.75 -6.66 12.80
C TYR A 52 1.17 -7.15 11.47
N SER A 53 -0.03 -7.73 11.54
CA SER A 53 -0.77 -8.26 10.39
C SER A 53 -1.84 -7.30 9.85
N GLU A 54 -2.22 -6.28 10.62
CA GLU A 54 -3.28 -5.33 10.24
C GLU A 54 -2.89 -4.36 9.12
N PRO A 55 -1.66 -3.81 9.05
CA PRO A 55 -1.32 -2.75 8.08
C PRO A 55 -1.66 -3.07 6.61
N PRO A 56 -1.39 -4.27 6.08
CA PRO A 56 -1.77 -4.63 4.72
C PRO A 56 -3.29 -4.59 4.47
N LEU A 57 -4.09 -5.04 5.44
CA LEU A 57 -5.55 -5.06 5.34
C LEU A 57 -6.16 -3.66 5.45
N VAL A 58 -5.63 -2.83 6.35
CA VAL A 58 -6.03 -1.42 6.48
C VAL A 58 -5.72 -0.67 5.18
N LEU A 59 -4.53 -0.85 4.63
CA LEU A 59 -4.14 -0.23 3.37
C LEU A 59 -5.04 -0.67 2.20
N LEU A 60 -5.38 -1.96 2.13
CA LEU A 60 -6.32 -2.46 1.13
C LEU A 60 -7.73 -1.89 1.31
N SER A 61 -8.17 -1.65 2.56
CA SER A 61 -9.46 -0.98 2.81
C SER A 61 -9.46 0.44 2.27
N TRP A 62 -8.41 1.24 2.53
CA TRP A 62 -8.30 2.61 2.02
C TRP A 62 -8.42 2.70 0.52
N LEU A 63 -7.66 1.87 -0.20
CA LEU A 63 -7.71 1.88 -1.66
C LEU A 63 -9.15 1.61 -2.17
N SER A 64 -9.89 0.76 -1.47
CA SER A 64 -11.27 0.41 -1.84
C SER A 64 -12.27 1.50 -1.53
N ASP A 65 -12.06 2.23 -0.43
CA ASP A 65 -12.91 3.33 0.01
C ASP A 65 -12.65 4.63 -0.77
N LEU A 66 -11.64 4.61 -1.66
CA LEU A 66 -11.24 5.70 -2.55
C LEU A 66 -11.54 5.32 -4.02
N PRO A 67 -12.81 5.43 -4.48
CA PRO A 67 -13.23 4.87 -5.77
C PRO A 67 -12.77 5.68 -7.00
N ASN A 68 -12.45 6.97 -6.82
CA ASN A 68 -12.25 7.92 -7.92
C ASN A 68 -10.79 8.38 -8.08
N ILE A 69 -9.83 7.58 -7.61
CA ILE A 69 -8.41 7.88 -7.71
C ILE A 69 -8.01 8.01 -9.18
N LYS A 70 -7.54 9.21 -9.56
CA LYS A 70 -6.94 9.49 -10.87
C LYS A 70 -5.41 9.45 -10.81
N SER A 71 -4.81 9.78 -9.66
CA SER A 71 -3.37 9.74 -9.48
C SER A 71 -3.02 9.05 -8.16
N LEU A 72 -2.25 7.97 -8.26
CA LEU A 72 -1.75 7.22 -7.12
C LEU A 72 -0.23 7.36 -7.06
N THR A 73 0.27 7.95 -5.99
CA THR A 73 1.69 7.92 -5.64
C THR A 73 1.87 6.97 -4.47
N VAL A 74 2.77 5.99 -4.61
CA VAL A 74 3.11 5.04 -3.55
C VAL A 74 4.61 4.93 -3.40
N SER A 75 5.09 4.53 -2.23
CA SER A 75 6.49 4.12 -2.05
C SER A 75 6.67 2.63 -2.33
N ALA A 76 7.92 2.21 -2.58
CA ALA A 76 8.29 0.80 -2.63
C ALA A 76 7.90 0.06 -1.33
N SER A 77 8.02 0.71 -0.17
CA SER A 77 7.58 0.13 1.11
C SER A 77 6.07 -0.10 1.13
N THR A 78 5.25 0.82 0.60
CA THR A 78 3.80 0.62 0.47
C THR A 78 3.47 -0.62 -0.36
N LEU A 79 4.17 -0.81 -1.48
CA LEU A 79 3.97 -2.00 -2.34
C LEU A 79 4.39 -3.29 -1.63
N GLN A 80 5.49 -3.27 -0.89
CA GLN A 80 5.91 -4.39 -0.04
C GLN A 80 4.84 -4.73 1.00
N VAL A 81 4.28 -3.74 1.70
CA VAL A 81 3.20 -3.95 2.68
C VAL A 81 1.96 -4.59 2.03
N LEU A 82 1.55 -4.14 0.85
CA LEU A 82 0.43 -4.78 0.12
C LEU A 82 0.72 -6.22 -0.28
N SER A 83 1.97 -6.56 -0.58
CA SER A 83 2.36 -7.90 -1.02
C SER A 83 2.24 -8.99 0.05
N PHE A 84 1.99 -8.62 1.32
CA PHE A 84 1.68 -9.57 2.39
C PHE A 84 0.27 -10.18 2.28
N VAL A 85 -0.64 -9.57 1.52
CA VAL A 85 -2.02 -10.05 1.32
C VAL A 85 -2.41 -10.16 -0.17
N PRO A 86 -1.60 -10.86 -0.99
CA PRO A 86 -1.73 -10.81 -2.45
C PRO A 86 -3.01 -11.47 -2.94
N ASP A 87 -3.50 -12.52 -2.25
CA ASP A 87 -4.72 -13.24 -2.66
C ASP A 87 -5.97 -12.40 -2.38
N ILE A 88 -6.04 -11.77 -1.20
CA ILE A 88 -7.14 -10.85 -0.85
C ILE A 88 -7.12 -9.63 -1.78
N LEU A 89 -5.93 -9.10 -2.08
CA LEU A 89 -5.78 -8.02 -3.04
C LEU A 89 -6.31 -8.43 -4.42
N LYS A 90 -5.96 -9.62 -4.92
CA LYS A 90 -6.47 -10.17 -6.19
C LYS A 90 -7.98 -10.32 -6.17
N ASP A 91 -8.55 -10.93 -5.14
CA ASP A 91 -10.00 -11.18 -5.02
C ASP A 91 -10.78 -9.86 -4.96
N LYS A 92 -10.26 -8.87 -4.24
CA LYS A 92 -10.87 -7.55 -4.14
C LYS A 92 -10.73 -6.75 -5.44
N LEU A 93 -9.59 -6.85 -6.12
CA LEU A 93 -9.38 -6.27 -7.46
C LEU A 93 -10.26 -6.92 -8.54
N LEU A 94 -10.50 -8.23 -8.41
CA LEU A 94 -11.36 -9.02 -9.31
C LEU A 94 -12.83 -8.68 -9.12
N SER A 95 -13.26 -8.44 -7.89
CA SER A 95 -14.66 -8.20 -7.53
C SER A 95 -15.06 -6.71 -7.48
N ALA A 96 -14.11 -5.79 -7.32
CA ALA A 96 -14.39 -4.37 -7.06
C ALA A 96 -13.92 -3.41 -8.15
N SER A 97 -14.48 -2.20 -8.11
CA SER A 97 -14.21 -1.04 -8.97
C SER A 97 -12.85 -0.38 -8.79
N LEU A 98 -11.92 -1.06 -8.10
CA LEU A 98 -10.69 -0.47 -7.62
C LEU A 98 -9.88 0.08 -8.80
N MET A 99 -9.50 1.35 -8.70
CA MET A 99 -8.63 2.03 -9.66
C MET A 99 -9.14 2.01 -11.12
N ARG A 100 -10.47 1.99 -11.37
CA ARG A 100 -11.04 2.12 -12.74
C ARG A 100 -10.83 3.50 -13.38
N SER A 101 -10.50 4.51 -12.58
CA SER A 101 -10.33 5.90 -13.00
C SER A 101 -8.85 6.34 -12.98
N LEU A 102 -7.93 5.41 -12.70
CA LEU A 102 -6.52 5.70 -12.54
C LEU A 102 -5.90 6.13 -13.87
N LYS A 103 -5.24 7.28 -13.86
CA LYS A 103 -4.53 7.84 -15.02
C LYS A 103 -3.03 7.84 -14.85
N SER A 104 -2.55 7.85 -13.61
CA SER A 104 -1.12 7.85 -13.29
C SER A 104 -0.84 7.05 -12.02
N LEU A 105 0.22 6.25 -12.08
CA LEU A 105 0.81 5.52 -10.96
C LEU A 105 2.28 5.94 -10.84
N LYS A 106 2.64 6.58 -9.73
CA LYS A 106 4.02 6.93 -9.42
C LYS A 106 4.54 6.06 -8.27
N VAL A 107 5.67 5.42 -8.47
CA VAL A 107 6.36 4.62 -7.44
C VAL A 107 7.64 5.32 -7.02
N LYS A 108 7.74 5.65 -5.73
CA LYS A 108 8.93 6.21 -5.11
C LYS A 108 9.81 5.08 -4.55
N LEU A 109 10.97 4.87 -5.16
CA LEU A 109 11.98 3.97 -4.63
C LEU A 109 12.73 4.69 -3.50
N LYS A 110 12.60 4.17 -2.29
CA LYS A 110 13.35 4.58 -1.11
C LYS A 110 13.84 3.32 -0.39
N PRO A 111 14.93 3.39 0.39
CA PRO A 111 15.34 2.28 1.24
C PRO A 111 14.22 1.86 2.19
N LEU A 112 14.04 0.55 2.35
CA LEU A 112 13.06 0.01 3.30
C LEU A 112 13.45 0.36 4.73
N SER A 113 12.47 0.60 5.60
CA SER A 113 12.73 0.72 7.03
C SER A 113 13.28 -0.60 7.59
N TYR A 114 14.00 -0.51 8.71
CA TYR A 114 14.50 -1.69 9.42
C TYR A 114 13.35 -2.65 9.80
N GLY A 115 12.23 -2.09 10.27
CA GLY A 115 11.06 -2.88 10.69
C GLY A 115 10.42 -3.66 9.55
N LEU A 116 10.26 -3.03 8.38
CA LEU A 116 9.73 -3.70 7.18
C LEU A 116 10.73 -4.72 6.62
N SER A 117 12.03 -4.38 6.63
CA SER A 117 13.09 -5.30 6.23
C SER A 117 13.09 -6.57 7.10
N LEU A 118 12.86 -6.43 8.40
CA LEU A 118 12.73 -7.56 9.31
C LEU A 118 11.45 -8.37 9.03
N ALA A 119 10.32 -7.70 8.77
CA ALA A 119 9.06 -8.36 8.42
C ALA A 119 9.19 -9.24 7.17
N LEU A 120 9.81 -8.70 6.11
CA LEU A 120 10.09 -9.43 4.88
C LEU A 120 11.02 -10.62 5.11
N LYS A 121 12.06 -10.46 5.93
CA LYS A 121 12.96 -11.57 6.29
C LYS A 121 12.23 -12.69 7.02
N ILE A 122 11.32 -12.37 7.95
CA ILE A 122 10.54 -13.40 8.67
C ILE A 122 9.66 -14.16 7.68
N VAL A 123 8.90 -13.46 6.84
CA VAL A 123 8.03 -14.11 5.85
C VAL A 123 8.82 -14.90 4.81
N ASN A 124 9.96 -14.39 4.35
CA ASN A 124 10.83 -15.13 3.45
C ASN A 124 11.42 -16.35 4.14
N LEU A 125 11.79 -16.29 5.41
CA LEU A 125 12.28 -17.46 6.15
C LEU A 125 11.19 -18.53 6.31
N GLU A 126 9.95 -18.13 6.57
CA GLU A 126 8.79 -19.03 6.58
C GLU A 126 8.52 -19.65 5.19
N LYS A 127 8.77 -18.91 4.11
CA LYS A 127 8.68 -19.40 2.72
C LYS A 127 9.88 -20.26 2.34
N GLU A 128 11.08 -19.95 2.82
CA GLU A 128 12.33 -20.68 2.57
C GLU A 128 12.33 -22.07 3.21
N LEU A 129 11.70 -22.19 4.39
CA LEU A 129 11.35 -23.49 4.97
C LEU A 129 10.42 -24.32 4.06
N LYS A 130 9.82 -23.71 3.04
CA LYS A 130 8.88 -24.34 2.09
C LYS A 130 9.39 -24.41 0.65
N ALA A 131 10.36 -23.59 0.21
CA ALA A 131 11.11 -23.70 -1.06
C ALA A 131 12.22 -22.62 -1.19
N ARG A 132 13.30 -22.89 -1.96
CA ARG A 132 14.32 -21.89 -2.39
C ARG A 132 13.68 -20.76 -3.18
N PHE A 133 14.10 -19.49 -3.01
CA PHE A 133 14.51 -18.58 -4.12
C PHE A 133 14.87 -17.13 -3.71
N GLU A 134 15.63 -16.50 -4.63
CA GLU A 134 16.11 -15.13 -4.93
C GLU A 134 15.90 -13.90 -3.98
N PRO A 135 16.87 -12.94 -3.96
CA PRO A 135 16.78 -11.67 -3.24
C PRO A 135 15.54 -10.85 -3.61
N SER A 136 14.88 -10.30 -2.59
CA SER A 136 13.70 -9.46 -2.76
C SER A 136 14.04 -8.16 -3.48
N SER A 137 13.50 -7.97 -4.68
CA SER A 137 13.41 -6.66 -5.34
C SER A 137 12.64 -5.67 -4.45
N LEU A 138 12.93 -4.37 -4.58
CA LEU A 138 12.23 -3.32 -3.83
C LEU A 138 10.74 -3.24 -4.18
N ILE A 139 10.39 -3.54 -5.43
CA ILE A 139 9.01 -3.64 -5.91
C ILE A 139 8.67 -5.13 -6.06
N PRO A 140 7.68 -5.64 -5.32
CA PRO A 140 7.22 -7.03 -5.47
C PRO A 140 6.73 -7.34 -6.88
N ASP A 141 7.06 -8.52 -7.40
CA ASP A 141 6.67 -8.94 -8.74
C ASP A 141 5.14 -9.00 -8.90
N GLY A 142 4.64 -8.53 -10.05
CA GLY A 142 3.22 -8.53 -10.40
C GLY A 142 2.34 -7.57 -9.62
N ILE A 143 2.84 -6.87 -8.59
CA ILE A 143 2.01 -5.94 -7.79
C ILE A 143 1.54 -4.75 -8.62
N LEU A 144 2.37 -4.26 -9.54
CA LEU A 144 2.00 -3.14 -10.42
C LEU A 144 0.92 -3.58 -11.41
N ASP A 145 1.05 -4.78 -11.98
CA ASP A 145 0.03 -5.35 -12.87
C ASP A 145 -1.32 -5.49 -12.17
N LEU A 146 -1.30 -5.85 -10.88
CA LEU A 146 -2.51 -5.91 -10.05
C LEU A 146 -3.14 -4.53 -9.87
N LEU A 147 -2.36 -3.51 -9.51
CA LEU A 147 -2.89 -2.15 -9.34
C LEU A 147 -3.42 -1.56 -10.66
N LEU A 148 -2.74 -1.85 -11.77
CA LEU A 148 -3.06 -1.32 -13.11
C LEU A 148 -4.11 -2.15 -13.85
N ARG A 149 -4.51 -3.31 -13.32
CA ARG A 149 -5.40 -4.26 -13.99
C ARG A 149 -6.66 -3.62 -14.59
N ASN A 150 -7.27 -2.69 -13.85
CA ASN A 150 -8.50 -2.01 -14.24
C ASN A 150 -8.27 -0.67 -14.97
N SER A 151 -7.03 -0.23 -15.09
CA SER A 151 -6.59 0.96 -15.82
C SER A 151 -5.25 0.71 -16.54
N PRO A 152 -5.24 -0.21 -17.54
CA PRO A 152 -4.00 -0.63 -18.20
C PRO A 152 -3.31 0.48 -18.99
N SER A 153 -4.03 1.57 -19.29
CA SER A 153 -3.50 2.75 -19.99
C SER A 153 -2.96 3.83 -19.06
N ALA A 154 -2.94 3.61 -17.74
CA ALA A 154 -2.40 4.58 -16.81
C ALA A 154 -0.88 4.72 -17.00
N ASP A 155 -0.40 5.95 -16.94
CA ASP A 155 1.02 6.25 -17.02
C ASP A 155 1.75 5.76 -15.76
N VAL A 156 2.92 5.16 -15.92
CA VAL A 156 3.69 4.57 -14.82
C VAL A 156 5.05 5.22 -14.74
N ASP A 157 5.32 5.89 -13.62
CA ASP A 157 6.59 6.56 -13.34
C ASP A 157 7.25 5.93 -12.12
N ILE A 158 8.48 5.44 -12.26
CA ILE A 158 9.27 4.86 -11.16
C ILE A 158 10.47 5.77 -10.93
N VAL A 159 10.52 6.38 -9.74
CA VAL A 159 11.54 7.39 -9.42
C VAL A 159 12.33 6.98 -8.20
N GLU A 160 13.66 7.04 -8.33
CA GLU A 160 14.57 6.90 -7.20
C GLU A 160 14.61 8.18 -6.37
N CYS A 161 14.18 8.10 -5.12
CA CYS A 161 14.34 9.18 -4.17
C CYS A 161 15.70 9.03 -3.50
N SER A 162 16.71 9.70 -4.05
CA SER A 162 17.97 9.90 -3.35
C SER A 162 17.71 10.66 -2.04
N ARG A 163 18.33 10.19 -0.95
CA ARG A 163 18.36 10.97 0.30
C ARG A 163 18.99 12.32 -0.04
N SER A 164 18.23 13.41 0.02
CA SER A 164 18.87 14.69 0.31
C SER A 164 19.46 14.53 1.70
N LEU A 165 20.76 14.26 1.75
CA LEU A 165 21.56 14.53 2.94
C LEU A 165 21.40 16.03 3.17
N LEU A 166 20.47 16.41 4.04
CA LEU A 166 20.53 17.71 4.68
C LEU A 166 21.84 17.67 5.47
N LEU A 167 22.82 18.42 4.94
CA LEU A 167 24.13 18.69 5.50
C LEU A 167 24.03 19.22 6.93
#